data_AF-A0A957L0H5-F1
#
_entry.id   AF-A0A957L0H5-F1
#
_cell.length_a   1.000
_cell.length_b   1.000
_cell.length_c   1.000
_cell.angle_alpha   90.00
_cell.angle_beta   90.00
_cell.angle_gamma   90.00
#
_symmetry.space_group_name_H-M   'P 1'
#
loop_
_entity.id
_entity.type
_entity.pdbx_description
1 polymer ?
#
loop_
_entity_poly.entity_id
_entity_poly.type
_entity_poly.pdbx_seq_one_letter_code
_entity_poly.pdbx_strand_id
1 'polypeptide(L)'
;IWAAAGARVDHKAQHVWIDRGLVAAALTTAPSSFTWRARNPAHDVHIGDNEIAFGPPGGMVYISDLDNGRRPGRMADYENLLRLTQ
;
A
#
# COMPACT_ATOMS: atom_id res chain seq x y z
N ILE A 1 7.73 20.62 2.36
CA ILE A 1 7.28 19.91 1.13
C ILE A 1 6.22 20.73 0.41
N TRP A 2 4.98 20.82 0.90
CA TRP A 2 3.87 21.49 0.20
C TRP A 2 4.08 22.97 -0.14
N ALA A 3 4.42 23.82 0.84
CA ALA A 3 4.70 25.23 0.58
C ALA A 3 5.89 25.44 -0.37
N ALA A 4 6.93 24.61 -0.23
CA ALA A 4 8.10 24.63 -1.12
C ALA A 4 7.75 24.20 -2.56
N ALA A 5 6.73 23.35 -2.72
CA ALA A 5 6.19 22.97 -4.02
C ALA A 5 5.16 23.99 -4.57
N GLY A 6 4.91 25.11 -3.87
CA GLY A 6 3.99 26.17 -4.32
C GLY A 6 2.53 25.98 -3.89
N ALA A 7 2.21 25.00 -3.04
CA ALA A 7 0.85 24.84 -2.51
C ALA A 7 0.55 25.88 -1.41
N ARG A 8 -0.71 26.30 -1.29
CA ARG A 8 -1.16 27.14 -0.16
C ARG A 8 -1.32 26.26 1.07
N VAL A 9 -0.68 26.64 2.17
CA VAL A 9 -0.72 25.87 3.43
C VAL A 9 -1.22 26.73 4.57
N ASP A 10 -2.25 26.25 5.27
CA ASP A 10 -2.66 26.76 6.58
C ASP A 10 -2.20 25.78 7.66
N HIS A 11 -1.13 26.15 8.36
CA HIS A 11 -0.56 25.32 9.43
C HIS A 11 -1.43 25.29 10.69
N LYS A 12 -2.25 26.31 10.94
CA LYS A 12 -3.10 26.31 12.14
C LYS A 12 -4.28 25.36 11.95
N ALA A 13 -4.88 25.39 10.77
CA ALA A 13 -5.99 24.52 10.40
C ALA A 13 -5.55 23.12 9.91
N GLN A 14 -4.24 22.89 9.73
CA GLN A 14 -3.68 21.65 9.15
C GLN A 14 -4.25 21.34 7.76
N HIS A 15 -4.40 22.37 6.92
CA HIS A 15 -5.02 22.27 5.60
C HIS A 15 -4.07 22.71 4.49
N VAL A 16 -4.01 21.94 3.41
CA VAL A 16 -3.23 22.23 2.19
C VAL A 16 -4.19 22.31 1.01
N TRP A 17 -4.14 23.40 0.25
CA TRP A 17 -4.78 23.51 -1.06
C TRP A 17 -3.72 23.27 -2.14
N ILE A 18 -3.90 22.19 -2.89
CA ILE A 18 -2.98 21.76 -3.95
C ILE A 18 -3.63 22.11 -5.29
N ASP A 19 -2.95 22.93 -6.09
CA ASP A 19 -3.41 23.28 -7.43
C ASP A 19 -3.36 22.06 -8.38
N ARG A 20 -4.28 22.00 -9.35
CA ARG A 20 -4.34 20.90 -10.34
C ARG A 20 -3.04 20.78 -11.12
N GLY A 21 -2.40 21.89 -11.49
CA GLY A 21 -1.13 21.91 -12.21
C GLY A 21 0.00 21.31 -11.39
N LEU A 22 0.01 21.55 -10.07
CA LEU A 22 0.98 20.94 -9.16
C LEU A 22 0.79 19.42 -9.07
N VAL A 23 -0.46 18.95 -8.98
CA VAL A 23 -0.75 17.51 -8.99
C VAL A 23 -0.33 16.89 -10.31
N ALA A 24 -0.70 17.49 -11.44
CA ALA A 24 -0.37 16.98 -12.77
C ALA A 24 1.15 16.91 -12.99
N ALA A 25 1.88 17.96 -12.62
CA ALA A 25 3.34 17.98 -12.71
C ALA A 25 3.97 16.88 -11.84
N ALA A 26 3.51 16.70 -10.60
CA ALA A 26 4.02 15.65 -9.72
C ALA A 26 3.79 14.25 -10.31
N LEU A 27 2.59 13.99 -10.86
CA LEU A 27 2.25 12.70 -11.48
C LEU A 27 3.15 12.33 -12.66
N THR A 28 3.73 13.31 -13.38
CA THR A 28 4.68 13.02 -14.48
C THR A 28 5.96 12.34 -14.00
N THR A 29 6.30 12.45 -12.72
CA THR A 29 7.48 11.82 -12.13
C THR A 29 7.20 10.42 -11.58
N ALA A 30 5.92 10.02 -11.49
CA ALA A 30 5.55 8.69 -11.06
C ALA A 30 5.81 7.68 -12.19
N PRO A 31 6.51 6.56 -11.94
CA PRO A 31 6.73 5.55 -12.95
C PRO A 31 5.41 4.86 -13.31
N SER A 32 5.22 4.55 -14.60
CA SER A 32 4.06 3.78 -15.08
C SER A 32 4.10 2.33 -14.63
N SER A 33 5.29 1.79 -14.40
CA SER A 33 5.51 0.47 -13.81
C SER A 33 6.85 0.37 -13.10
N PHE A 34 6.98 -0.59 -12.17
CA PHE A 34 8.20 -0.82 -11.40
C PHE A 34 8.27 -2.25 -10.86
N THR A 35 9.48 -2.70 -10.54
CA THR A 35 9.70 -3.99 -9.87
C THR A 35 9.65 -3.83 -8.36
N TRP A 36 8.69 -4.49 -7.71
CA TRP A 36 8.68 -4.70 -6.27
C TRP A 36 9.61 -5.86 -5.91
N ARG A 37 10.78 -5.50 -5.34
CA ARG A 37 11.85 -6.45 -5.04
C ARG A 37 11.55 -7.29 -3.81
N ALA A 38 11.68 -8.61 -3.95
CA ALA A 38 11.59 -9.58 -2.87
C ALA A 38 12.99 -9.95 -2.32
N ARG A 39 13.02 -10.58 -1.15
CA ARG A 39 14.27 -11.11 -0.57
C ARG A 39 14.90 -12.19 -1.45
N ASN A 40 14.08 -13.03 -2.07
CA ASN A 40 14.50 -13.94 -3.13
C ASN A 40 14.10 -13.30 -4.47
N PRO A 41 15.05 -12.89 -5.33
CA PRO A 41 14.75 -12.24 -6.60
C PRO A 41 13.87 -13.05 -7.55
N ALA A 42 13.79 -14.38 -7.37
CA ALA A 42 12.86 -15.23 -8.12
C ALA A 42 11.37 -14.97 -7.79
N HIS A 43 11.09 -14.20 -6.74
CA HIS A 43 9.75 -13.77 -6.33
C HIS A 43 9.56 -12.25 -6.45
N ASP A 44 10.42 -11.56 -7.21
CA ASP A 44 10.17 -10.16 -7.58
C ASP A 44 8.84 -10.04 -8.32
N VAL A 45 8.07 -9.00 -8.01
CA VAL A 45 6.75 -8.76 -8.61
C VAL A 45 6.79 -7.49 -9.47
N HIS A 46 6.30 -7.56 -10.70
CA HIS A 46 6.10 -6.38 -11.52
C HIS A 46 4.78 -5.69 -11.17
N ILE A 47 4.80 -4.38 -11.01
CA ILE A 47 3.62 -3.57 -10.69
C ILE A 47 3.39 -2.59 -11.84
N GLY A 48 2.21 -2.66 -12.46
CA GLY A 48 1.80 -1.78 -13.56
C GLY A 48 1.54 -2.54 -14.86
N ASP A 49 1.45 -1.79 -15.95
CA ASP A 49 1.16 -2.30 -17.30
C ASP A 49 -0.13 -3.16 -17.35
N ASN A 50 -0.10 -4.31 -18.03
CA ASN A 50 -1.25 -5.21 -18.14
C ASN A 50 -1.08 -6.45 -17.24
N GLU A 51 -0.50 -6.27 -16.05
CA GLU A 51 -0.27 -7.32 -15.07
C GLU A 51 -1.12 -7.11 -13.80
N ILE A 52 -1.48 -8.21 -13.16
CA ILE A 52 -2.25 -8.21 -11.90
C ILE A 52 -1.38 -8.84 -10.81
N ALA A 53 -1.06 -8.06 -9.78
CA ALA A 53 -0.39 -8.53 -8.59
C ALA A 53 -1.41 -8.86 -7.48
N PHE A 54 -1.38 -10.09 -6.99
CA PHE A 54 -2.20 -10.52 -5.85
C PHE A 54 -1.45 -10.33 -4.55
N GLY A 55 -2.13 -9.82 -3.52
CA GLY A 55 -1.58 -9.64 -2.18
C GLY A 55 -2.52 -10.19 -1.11
N PRO A 56 -1.98 -10.57 0.07
CA PRO A 56 -2.79 -10.99 1.20
C PRO A 56 -3.62 -9.82 1.76
N PRO A 57 -4.74 -10.08 2.45
CA PRO A 57 -5.51 -9.04 3.12
C PRO A 57 -4.68 -8.34 4.21
N GLY A 58 -4.80 -7.01 4.30
CA GLY A 58 -4.11 -6.17 5.29
C GLY A 58 -5.09 -5.47 6.24
N GLY A 59 -4.73 -5.36 7.52
CA GLY A 59 -5.51 -4.62 8.52
C GLY A 59 -6.66 -5.39 9.18
N MET A 60 -6.75 -6.70 8.96
CA MET A 60 -7.79 -7.54 9.55
C MET A 60 -7.54 -7.74 11.05
N VAL A 61 -8.51 -7.37 11.89
CA VAL A 61 -8.42 -7.53 13.36
C VAL A 61 -9.18 -8.76 13.89
N TYR A 62 -9.98 -9.41 13.05
CA TYR A 62 -10.64 -10.69 13.31
C TYR A 62 -10.22 -11.73 12.28
N ILE A 63 -10.16 -12.99 12.69
CA ILE A 63 -9.96 -14.16 11.84
C ILE A 63 -11.15 -15.12 12.00
N SER A 64 -11.42 -15.88 10.94
CA SER A 64 -12.29 -17.05 10.99
C SER A 64 -11.51 -18.28 10.56
N ASP A 65 -11.56 -19.35 11.35
CA ASP A 65 -10.98 -20.65 11.01
C ASP A 65 -12.05 -21.76 11.13
N LEU A 66 -11.72 -22.97 10.64
CA LEU A 66 -12.66 -24.11 10.56
C LEU A 66 -13.01 -24.69 11.94
N ASP A 67 -12.18 -24.46 12.96
CA ASP A 67 -12.29 -25.13 14.26
C ASP A 67 -12.92 -24.24 15.33
N ASN A 68 -12.60 -22.94 15.31
CA ASN A 68 -12.90 -21.97 16.36
C ASN A 68 -13.83 -20.85 15.90
N GLY A 69 -14.22 -20.84 14.62
CA GLY A 69 -15.07 -19.79 14.05
C GLY A 69 -14.42 -18.40 14.09
N ARG A 70 -15.24 -17.34 14.18
CA ARG A 70 -14.78 -15.95 14.14
C ARG A 70 -14.30 -15.46 15.51
N ARG A 71 -13.07 -14.96 15.59
CA ARG A 71 -12.43 -14.48 16.82
C ARG A 71 -11.41 -13.35 16.56
N PRO A 72 -11.01 -12.55 17.56
CA PRO A 72 -9.89 -11.63 17.41
C PRO A 72 -8.61 -12.35 16.98
N GLY A 73 -7.85 -11.74 16.07
CA GLY A 73 -6.62 -12.31 15.54
C GLY A 73 -5.47 -12.30 16.57
N ARG A 74 -4.59 -13.29 16.48
CA ARG A 74 -3.34 -13.41 17.24
C ARG A 74 -2.15 -13.46 16.28
N MET A 75 -0.93 -13.28 16.79
CA MET A 75 0.28 -13.36 15.96
C MET A 75 0.41 -14.70 15.22
N ALA A 76 0.07 -15.81 15.87
CA ALA A 76 0.09 -17.14 15.26
C ALA A 76 -0.83 -17.25 14.03
N ASP A 77 -1.97 -16.54 14.04
CA ASP A 77 -2.89 -16.51 12.91
C ASP A 77 -2.29 -15.77 11.72
N TYR A 78 -1.65 -14.64 11.99
CA TYR A 78 -0.93 -13.86 10.98
C TYR A 78 0.18 -14.69 10.33
N GLU A 79 0.99 -15.39 11.14
CA GLU A 79 2.02 -16.29 10.62
C GLU A 79 1.44 -17.42 9.77
N ASN A 80 0.33 -18.03 10.20
CA ASN A 80 -0.31 -19.10 9.44
C ASN A 80 -0.85 -18.60 8.08
N LEU A 81 -1.47 -17.42 8.05
CA LEU A 81 -1.91 -16.80 6.80
C LEU A 81 -0.73 -16.43 5.88
N LEU A 82 0.39 -15.97 6.44
CA LEU A 82 1.60 -15.72 5.66
C LEU A 82 2.15 -17.01 5.04
N ARG A 83 2.21 -18.12 5.79
CA ARG A 83 2.62 -19.44 5.28
C ARG A 83 1.71 -19.97 4.17
N LEU A 84 0.44 -19.56 4.13
CA LEU A 84 -0.50 -19.93 3.07
C LEU A 84 -0.37 -19.08 1.81
N THR A 85 0.24 -17.89 1.92
CA THR A 85 0.30 -16.89 0.85
C THR A 85 1.70 -16.70 0.25
N GLN A 86 2.73 -17.35 0.82
CA GLN A 86 4.13 -17.27 0.39
C GLN A 86 4.75 -18.65 0.18
#